data_AF-A0A835U764-F1
#
_entry.id   AF-A0A835U764-F1
#
_cell.length_a   1.000
_cell.length_b   1.000
_cell.length_c   1.000
_cell.angle_alpha   90.00
_cell.angle_beta   90.00
_cell.angle_gamma   90.00
#
_symmetry.space_group_name_H-M   'P 1'
#
loop_
_entity.id
_entity.type
_entity.pdbx_description
1 polymer ?
#
loop_
_entity_poly.entity_id
_entity_poly.type
_entity_poly.pdbx_seq_one_letter_code
_entity_poly.pdbx_strand_id
1 'polypeptide(L)'
;MAVLQTGCSVPLARALRTRCSMAAVNSSPALSSQSLGVPRLSNSDSRFLLGMSETELRKLALDLGQQSYRGKQLHDLIYKTRAKEIQEFSHLPQAFREELRKAGWMVGRSSTHHVVTASDGTIKILIRLHDNRLIETVGIPVDDDKGFYRLTACVSSQVGCPLRCSFCATGKGGYSRNLRVHEIVEQVMAIEELFKHRVTNVVFMGMGEPMLNLKSVLQAHRCLNKVMPPWNPSNFCGTLDCESCLIDLGYTDWPKNDDNIHCWRSKHNQDVGFTQASVYLGSKPSCS
;
A
#
# COMPACT_ATOMS: atom_id res chain seq x y z
N MET A 1 32.74 -62.51 -3.00
CA MET A 1 33.35 -62.92 -4.29
C MET A 1 33.49 -61.65 -5.14
N ALA A 2 34.71 -61.09 -5.20
CA ALA A 2 35.54 -60.93 -6.42
C ALA A 2 34.94 -59.93 -7.44
N VAL A 3 35.32 -58.64 -7.49
CA VAL A 3 36.56 -57.97 -8.01
C VAL A 3 36.74 -58.11 -9.55
N LEU A 4 37.17 -56.99 -10.17
CA LEU A 4 37.84 -56.77 -11.49
C LEU A 4 36.92 -56.13 -12.56
N GLN A 5 37.05 -54.86 -12.96
CA GLN A 5 38.14 -54.07 -13.58
C GLN A 5 38.55 -54.49 -15.01
N THR A 6 38.85 -53.45 -15.81
CA THR A 6 39.60 -53.39 -17.09
C THR A 6 38.81 -53.75 -18.36
N GLY A 7 39.00 -53.11 -19.52
CA GLY A 7 39.89 -52.03 -19.94
C GLY A 7 39.98 -51.99 -21.47
N CYS A 8 40.29 -50.81 -22.01
CA CYS A 8 41.04 -50.52 -23.25
C CYS A 8 40.69 -51.23 -24.58
N SER A 9 40.42 -50.46 -25.64
CA SER A 9 41.45 -50.07 -26.65
C SER A 9 40.85 -49.66 -28.01
N VAL A 10 41.62 -48.83 -28.71
CA VAL A 10 41.34 -48.05 -29.93
C VAL A 10 41.84 -48.82 -31.18
N PRO A 11 41.33 -48.50 -32.38
CA PRO A 11 42.24 -48.10 -33.49
C PRO A 11 41.66 -46.86 -34.21
N LEU A 12 42.35 -45.73 -34.41
CA LEU A 12 43.50 -45.38 -35.26
C LEU A 12 43.44 -45.85 -36.73
N ALA A 13 42.89 -45.01 -37.62
CA ALA A 13 43.33 -44.81 -39.01
C ALA A 13 42.72 -43.49 -39.55
N ARG A 14 43.48 -42.40 -39.73
CA ARG A 14 44.39 -42.03 -40.83
C ARG A 14 43.70 -41.20 -41.94
N ALA A 15 43.75 -39.89 -41.71
CA ALA A 15 43.99 -38.77 -42.63
C ALA A 15 43.75 -38.92 -44.15
N LEU A 16 42.95 -37.99 -44.70
CA LEU A 16 43.29 -37.31 -45.95
C LEU A 16 43.09 -35.80 -45.79
N ARG A 17 44.16 -35.06 -46.12
CA ARG A 17 44.24 -33.60 -46.19
C ARG A 17 43.84 -33.17 -47.60
N THR A 18 43.09 -32.07 -47.69
CA THR A 18 43.13 -31.19 -48.87
C THR A 18 43.39 -29.77 -48.38
N ARG A 19 44.40 -29.12 -48.98
CA ARG A 19 44.92 -27.81 -48.63
C ARG A 19 44.31 -26.71 -49.51
N CYS A 20 44.47 -25.49 -49.00
CA CYS A 20 44.41 -24.16 -49.65
C CYS A 20 43.01 -23.59 -49.86
N SER A 21 42.75 -22.29 -49.63
CA SER A 21 43.65 -21.16 -49.47
C SER A 21 42.99 -20.05 -48.63
N MET A 22 43.81 -19.19 -48.04
CA MET A 22 43.41 -18.04 -47.25
C MET A 22 42.80 -16.92 -48.10
N ALA A 23 41.79 -16.25 -47.57
CA ALA A 23 41.52 -14.85 -47.86
C ALA A 23 41.15 -14.16 -46.53
N ALA A 24 42.05 -13.29 -46.08
CA ALA A 24 41.82 -12.40 -44.96
C ALA A 24 40.91 -11.25 -45.43
N VAL A 25 39.84 -10.99 -44.69
CA VAL A 25 39.08 -9.75 -44.81
C VAL A 25 38.79 -9.23 -43.41
N ASN A 26 39.37 -8.07 -43.11
CA ASN A 26 39.09 -7.28 -41.92
C ASN A 26 37.67 -6.71 -42.02
N SER A 27 36.87 -6.92 -40.99
CA SER A 27 35.72 -6.07 -40.69
C SER A 27 35.49 -6.02 -39.19
N SER A 28 35.70 -4.82 -38.63
CA SER A 28 35.49 -4.42 -37.25
C SER A 28 34.10 -4.82 -36.72
N PRO A 29 33.95 -5.06 -35.40
CA PRO A 29 32.65 -5.41 -34.84
C PRO A 29 31.76 -4.17 -34.79
N ALA A 30 30.59 -4.26 -35.41
CA ALA A 30 29.53 -3.28 -35.24
C ALA A 30 29.01 -3.36 -33.81
N LEU A 31 29.14 -2.25 -33.09
CA LEU A 31 28.63 -2.01 -31.76
C LEU A 31 27.10 -2.05 -31.80
N SER A 32 26.49 -3.18 -31.42
CA SER A 32 25.04 -3.25 -31.25
C SER A 32 24.67 -2.45 -30.01
N SER A 33 23.95 -1.35 -30.20
CA SER A 33 23.35 -0.53 -29.16
C SER A 33 22.36 -1.37 -28.34
N GLN A 34 22.82 -1.91 -27.22
CA GLN A 34 21.91 -2.43 -26.21
C GLN A 34 21.24 -1.23 -25.54
N SER A 35 19.93 -1.12 -25.74
CA SER A 35 19.08 -0.18 -25.02
C SER A 35 19.30 -0.36 -23.52
N LEU A 36 19.80 0.68 -22.86
CA LEU A 36 19.88 0.75 -21.41
C LEU A 36 18.46 0.59 -20.85
N GLY A 37 18.14 -0.63 -20.41
CA GLY A 37 16.95 -0.89 -19.62
C GLY A 37 17.05 -0.05 -18.35
N VAL A 38 16.05 0.81 -18.13
CA VAL A 38 15.88 1.51 -16.85
C VAL A 38 15.88 0.45 -15.74
N PRO A 39 16.79 0.52 -14.75
CA PRO A 39 16.80 -0.47 -13.68
C PRO A 39 15.48 -0.38 -12.91
N ARG A 40 14.74 -1.50 -12.88
CA ARG A 40 13.60 -1.65 -11.98
C ARG A 40 14.15 -1.60 -10.56
N LEU A 41 13.91 -0.49 -9.86
CA LEU A 41 14.12 -0.37 -8.42
C LEU A 41 13.43 -1.56 -7.74
N SER A 42 14.18 -2.34 -6.96
CA SER A 42 13.61 -3.36 -6.10
C SER A 42 12.67 -2.70 -5.11
N ASN A 43 11.47 -3.26 -4.94
CA ASN A 43 10.41 -2.77 -4.04
C ASN A 43 10.83 -2.60 -2.55
N SER A 44 12.07 -2.95 -2.18
CA SER A 44 12.63 -2.75 -0.84
C SER A 44 13.07 -1.31 -0.56
N ASP A 45 13.37 -0.51 -1.59
CA ASP A 45 14.07 0.78 -1.40
C ASP A 45 13.18 2.01 -1.63
N SER A 46 11.93 1.80 -2.08
CA SER A 46 11.00 2.90 -2.33
C SER A 46 10.55 3.56 -1.02
N ARG A 47 10.78 4.87 -0.93
CA ARG A 47 10.39 5.72 0.20
C ARG A 47 9.15 6.52 -0.15
N PHE A 48 8.24 6.70 0.81
CA PHE A 48 6.92 7.29 0.56
C PHE A 48 6.71 8.56 1.38
N LEU A 49 6.26 9.62 0.71
CA LEU A 49 6.02 10.92 1.33
C LEU A 49 4.68 10.97 2.08
N LEU A 50 3.67 10.27 1.57
CA LEU A 50 2.37 10.18 2.22
C LEU A 50 2.49 9.47 3.57
N GLY A 51 1.81 9.99 4.58
CA GLY A 51 1.92 9.53 5.96
C GLY A 51 3.02 10.23 6.76
N MET A 52 3.92 10.99 6.13
CA MET A 52 4.88 11.84 6.84
C MET A 52 4.19 13.11 7.37
N SER A 53 4.56 13.51 8.58
CA SER A 53 4.16 14.78 9.20
C SER A 53 4.87 15.98 8.57
N GLU A 54 4.34 17.19 8.78
CA GLU A 54 5.00 18.43 8.32
C GLU A 54 6.44 18.53 8.83
N THR A 55 6.70 18.18 10.09
CA THR A 55 8.05 18.20 10.68
C THR A 55 8.99 17.22 9.98
N GLU A 56 8.53 16.01 9.66
CA GLU A 56 9.34 15.02 8.94
C GLU A 56 9.63 15.46 7.50
N LEU A 57 8.67 16.10 6.82
CA LEU A 57 8.86 16.64 5.47
C LEU A 57 9.80 17.85 5.46
N ARG A 58 9.78 18.69 6.51
CA ARG A 58 10.75 19.77 6.72
C ARG A 58 12.16 19.24 6.92
N LYS A 59 12.29 18.18 7.73
CA LYS A 59 13.58 17.50 7.91
C LYS A 59 14.07 16.88 6.60
N LEU A 60 13.21 16.20 5.86
CA LEU A 60 13.55 15.63 4.55
C LEU A 60 14.06 16.71 3.58
N ALA A 61 13.41 17.88 3.55
CA ALA A 61 13.88 18.98 2.71
C ALA A 61 15.31 19.42 3.10
N LEU A 62 15.60 19.55 4.40
CA LEU A 62 16.95 19.90 4.89
C LEU A 62 17.98 18.83 4.56
N ASP A 63 17.62 17.54 4.73
CA ASP A 63 18.50 16.41 4.43
C ASP A 63 18.86 16.33 2.92
N LEU A 64 18.00 16.88 2.05
CA LEU A 64 18.22 17.05 0.61
C LEU A 64 18.79 18.44 0.24
N GLY A 65 19.38 19.15 1.21
CA GLY A 65 20.03 20.45 0.97
C GLY A 65 19.07 21.59 0.59
N GLN A 66 17.77 21.42 0.78
CA GLN A 66 16.76 22.46 0.54
C GLN A 66 16.44 23.24 1.81
N GLN A 67 15.84 24.42 1.62
CA GLN A 67 15.32 25.23 2.70
C GLN A 67 14.12 24.55 3.42
N SER A 68 14.02 24.70 4.74
CA SER A 68 13.01 24.01 5.55
C SER A 68 11.56 24.30 5.11
N TYR A 69 11.27 25.50 4.58
CA TYR A 69 9.94 25.84 4.08
C TYR A 69 9.48 24.97 2.90
N ARG A 70 10.43 24.37 2.14
CA ARG A 70 10.11 23.43 1.05
C ARG A 70 9.41 22.17 1.58
N GLY A 71 9.70 21.76 2.80
CA GLY A 71 8.97 20.66 3.46
C GLY A 71 7.52 20.99 3.76
N LYS A 72 7.21 22.25 4.13
CA LYS A 72 5.82 22.71 4.26
C LYS A 72 5.10 22.73 2.91
N GLN A 73 5.79 23.13 1.84
CA GLN A 73 5.22 23.08 0.50
C GLN A 73 4.92 21.65 0.05
N LEU A 74 5.82 20.70 0.31
CA LEU A 74 5.57 19.27 0.09
C LEU A 74 4.32 18.81 0.84
N HIS A 75 4.22 19.15 2.12
CA HIS A 75 3.06 18.80 2.94
C HIS A 75 1.75 19.34 2.34
N ASP A 76 1.72 20.62 1.95
CA ASP A 76 0.53 21.23 1.35
C ASP A 76 0.16 20.58 0.00
N LEU A 77 1.14 20.26 -0.84
CA LEU A 77 0.92 19.59 -2.12
C LEU A 77 0.34 18.17 -1.94
N ILE A 78 0.85 17.42 -0.95
CA ILE A 78 0.40 16.06 -0.67
C ILE A 78 -1.01 16.06 -0.10
N TYR A 79 -1.31 16.92 0.87
CA TYR A 79 -2.54 16.78 1.66
C TYR A 79 -3.65 17.78 1.32
N LYS A 80 -3.30 19.00 0.90
CA LYS A 80 -4.29 20.01 0.48
C LYS A 80 -4.60 19.86 -1.01
N THR A 81 -3.56 19.82 -1.84
CA THR A 81 -3.71 19.67 -3.30
C THR A 81 -3.97 18.22 -3.72
N ARG A 82 -3.61 17.24 -2.87
CA ARG A 82 -3.80 15.80 -3.12
C ARG A 82 -3.09 15.27 -4.35
N ALA A 83 -1.93 15.84 -4.66
CA ALA A 83 -1.09 15.41 -5.77
C ALA A 83 -0.78 13.91 -5.68
N LYS A 84 -0.80 13.20 -6.82
CA LYS A 84 -0.56 11.74 -6.88
C LYS A 84 0.89 11.40 -7.21
N GLU A 85 1.54 12.27 -7.97
CA GLU A 85 2.92 12.09 -8.42
C GLU A 85 3.79 13.32 -8.10
N ILE A 86 5.10 13.12 -7.99
CA ILE A 86 6.07 14.21 -7.70
C ILE A 86 6.09 15.23 -8.83
N GLN A 87 5.79 14.80 -10.06
CA GLN A 87 5.73 15.62 -11.25
C GLN A 87 4.66 16.73 -11.11
N GLU A 88 3.58 16.45 -10.40
CA GLU A 88 2.47 17.39 -10.14
C GLU A 88 2.85 18.51 -9.15
N PHE A 89 4.03 18.45 -8.52
CA PHE A 89 4.51 19.48 -7.60
C PHE A 89 4.95 20.76 -8.35
N SER A 90 4.00 21.45 -8.98
CA SER A 90 4.20 22.62 -9.84
C SER A 90 4.95 23.77 -9.16
N HIS A 91 4.75 23.95 -7.85
CA HIS A 91 5.38 25.00 -7.05
C HIS A 91 6.83 24.68 -6.62
N LEU A 92 7.33 23.48 -6.93
CA LEU A 92 8.70 23.07 -6.62
C LEU A 92 9.62 23.17 -7.84
N PRO A 93 10.87 23.65 -7.65
CA PRO A 93 11.86 23.66 -8.72
C PRO A 93 12.01 22.27 -9.34
N GLN A 94 12.18 22.22 -10.65
CA GLN A 94 12.38 20.96 -11.38
C GLN A 94 13.57 20.16 -10.83
N ALA A 95 14.66 20.84 -10.46
CA ALA A 95 15.82 20.21 -9.84
C ALA A 95 15.48 19.45 -8.55
N PHE A 96 14.64 20.03 -7.68
CA PHE A 96 14.25 19.39 -6.42
C PHE A 96 13.31 18.20 -6.63
N ARG A 97 12.37 18.30 -7.59
CA ARG A 97 11.51 17.17 -7.99
C ARG A 97 12.34 15.99 -8.50
N GLU A 98 13.37 16.28 -9.30
CA GLU A 98 14.27 15.25 -9.83
C GLU A 98 15.14 14.64 -8.74
N GLU A 99 15.62 15.44 -7.79
CA GLU A 99 16.38 14.96 -6.63
C GLU A 99 15.56 13.99 -5.77
N LEU A 100 14.31 14.33 -5.45
CA LEU A 100 13.39 13.43 -4.73
C LEU A 100 13.24 12.08 -5.46
N ARG A 101 13.02 12.13 -6.77
CA ARG A 101 12.86 10.94 -7.61
C ARG A 101 14.13 10.09 -7.67
N LYS A 102 15.30 10.72 -7.87
CA LYS A 102 16.61 10.04 -7.85
C LYS A 102 16.90 9.38 -6.51
N ALA A 103 16.48 10.02 -5.43
CA ALA A 103 16.53 9.47 -4.09
C ALA A 103 15.48 8.37 -3.83
N GLY A 104 14.67 7.98 -4.82
CA GLY A 104 13.70 6.89 -4.69
C GLY A 104 12.45 7.25 -3.88
N TRP A 105 12.18 8.55 -3.70
CA TRP A 105 10.92 9.01 -3.10
C TRP A 105 9.78 8.94 -4.10
N MET A 106 8.61 8.57 -3.59
CA MET A 106 7.33 8.57 -4.26
C MET A 106 6.30 9.24 -3.35
N VAL A 107 5.21 9.75 -3.92
CA VAL A 107 4.10 10.24 -3.07
C VAL A 107 3.51 9.08 -2.28
N GLY A 108 3.27 7.94 -2.92
CA GLY A 108 2.66 6.76 -2.28
C GLY A 108 1.14 6.70 -2.43
N ARG A 109 0.63 7.12 -3.60
CA ARG A 109 -0.76 6.94 -4.02
C ARG A 109 -0.81 5.77 -5.01
N SER A 110 -1.47 4.70 -4.62
CA SER A 110 -1.71 3.50 -5.42
C SER A 110 -2.84 3.73 -6.43
N SER A 111 -2.87 2.91 -7.48
CA SER A 111 -3.93 2.98 -8.49
C SER A 111 -5.21 2.30 -8.00
N THR A 112 -6.36 2.93 -8.26
CA THR A 112 -7.66 2.27 -8.11
C THR A 112 -7.81 1.18 -9.16
N HIS A 113 -7.99 -0.07 -8.71
CA HIS A 113 -8.15 -1.22 -9.59
C HIS A 113 -9.60 -1.42 -10.03
N HIS A 114 -10.54 -1.24 -9.11
CA HIS A 114 -11.97 -1.43 -9.36
C HIS A 114 -12.80 -0.63 -8.36
N VAL A 115 -14.01 -0.23 -8.76
CA VAL A 115 -14.96 0.50 -7.91
C VAL A 115 -16.34 -0.13 -8.07
N VAL A 116 -17.03 -0.36 -6.96
CA VAL A 116 -18.39 -0.90 -6.93
C VAL A 116 -19.26 0.02 -6.07
N THR A 117 -20.34 0.53 -6.66
CA THR A 117 -21.33 1.35 -5.96
C THR A 117 -22.58 0.51 -5.68
N ALA A 118 -23.00 0.47 -4.42
CA ALA A 118 -24.23 -0.15 -3.99
C ALA A 118 -25.42 0.83 -4.12
N SER A 119 -26.64 0.32 -4.00
CA SER A 119 -27.88 1.10 -4.14
C SER A 119 -28.09 2.15 -3.05
N ASP A 120 -27.48 1.95 -1.88
CA ASP A 120 -27.51 2.86 -0.74
C ASP A 120 -26.45 3.98 -0.83
N GLY A 121 -25.69 4.03 -1.93
CA GLY A 121 -24.59 4.97 -2.13
C GLY A 121 -23.27 4.53 -1.51
N THR A 122 -23.22 3.39 -0.81
CA THR A 122 -21.96 2.81 -0.33
C THR A 122 -21.05 2.48 -1.51
N ILE A 123 -19.79 2.90 -1.44
CA ILE A 123 -18.81 2.62 -2.49
C ILE A 123 -17.65 1.79 -1.94
N LYS A 124 -17.46 0.60 -2.52
CA LYS A 124 -16.28 -0.24 -2.30
C LYS A 124 -15.23 0.04 -3.36
N ILE A 125 -14.02 0.33 -2.91
CA ILE A 125 -12.85 0.62 -3.75
C ILE A 125 -11.84 -0.51 -3.56
N LEU A 126 -11.41 -1.11 -4.66
CA LEU A 126 -10.32 -2.07 -4.70
C LEU A 126 -9.05 -1.34 -5.15
N ILE A 127 -8.05 -1.27 -4.28
CA ILE A 127 -6.79 -0.56 -4.51
C ILE A 127 -5.70 -1.59 -4.82
N ARG A 128 -4.92 -1.36 -5.89
CA ARG A 128 -3.75 -2.17 -6.24
C ARG A 128 -2.48 -1.51 -5.73
N LEU A 129 -1.90 -2.09 -4.69
CA LEU A 129 -0.68 -1.64 -4.04
C LEU A 129 0.54 -1.83 -4.95
N HIS A 130 1.66 -1.17 -4.61
CA HIS A 130 2.91 -1.23 -5.36
C HIS A 130 3.52 -2.63 -5.50
N ASP A 131 3.15 -3.57 -4.64
CA ASP A 131 3.54 -4.98 -4.72
C ASP A 131 2.49 -5.87 -5.40
N ASN A 132 1.59 -5.26 -6.18
CA ASN A 132 0.49 -5.88 -6.93
C ASN A 132 -0.56 -6.60 -6.06
N ARG A 133 -0.49 -6.46 -4.74
CA ARG A 133 -1.54 -6.93 -3.84
C ARG A 133 -2.75 -6.02 -3.90
N LEU A 134 -3.91 -6.59 -3.61
CA LEU A 134 -5.17 -5.87 -3.59
C LEU A 134 -5.66 -5.71 -2.15
N ILE A 135 -6.16 -4.52 -1.84
CA ILE A 135 -6.89 -4.24 -0.61
C ILE A 135 -8.22 -3.57 -0.93
N GLU A 136 -9.17 -3.74 -0.02
CA GLU A 136 -10.48 -3.09 -0.10
C GLU A 136 -10.56 -1.94 0.91
N THR A 137 -11.22 -0.86 0.50
CA THR A 137 -11.67 0.21 1.39
C THR A 137 -13.10 0.59 1.01
N VAL A 138 -13.92 1.00 1.97
CA VAL A 138 -15.34 1.29 1.74
C VAL A 138 -15.69 2.67 2.27
N GLY A 139 -16.27 3.51 1.42
CA GLY A 139 -16.90 4.77 1.82
C GLY A 139 -18.40 4.55 2.02
N ILE A 140 -18.90 4.90 3.20
CA ILE A 140 -20.30 4.72 3.60
C ILE A 140 -20.89 6.11 3.87
N PRO A 141 -21.69 6.67 2.95
CA PRO A 141 -22.42 7.89 3.17
C PRO A 141 -23.65 7.62 4.04
N VAL A 142 -23.93 8.49 5.00
CA VAL A 142 -25.14 8.46 5.81
C VAL A 142 -25.64 9.89 5.96
N ASP A 143 -26.85 10.14 5.48
CA ASP A 143 -27.60 11.34 5.83
C ASP A 143 -28.26 11.09 7.19
N ASP A 144 -28.04 11.98 8.16
CA ASP A 144 -28.78 11.92 9.41
C ASP A 144 -30.13 12.66 9.32
N ASP A 145 -31.07 12.30 10.19
CA ASP A 145 -32.41 12.92 10.23
C ASP A 145 -32.38 14.43 10.57
N LYS A 146 -31.22 14.96 10.98
CA LYS A 146 -30.98 16.36 11.33
C LYS A 146 -30.32 17.14 10.18
N GLY A 147 -30.13 16.52 9.02
CA GLY A 147 -29.55 17.12 7.82
C GLY A 147 -28.02 17.17 7.78
N PHE A 148 -27.33 16.44 8.66
CA PHE A 148 -25.88 16.30 8.66
C PHE A 148 -25.45 15.08 7.82
N TYR A 149 -24.59 15.34 6.84
CA TYR A 149 -23.99 14.29 6.02
C TYR A 149 -22.73 13.74 6.70
N ARG A 150 -22.75 12.45 7.03
CA ARG A 150 -21.64 11.71 7.61
C ARG A 150 -21.04 10.79 6.57
N LEU A 151 -19.73 10.93 6.31
CA LEU A 151 -18.99 10.02 5.44
C LEU A 151 -18.02 9.19 6.27
N THR A 152 -18.29 7.90 6.38
CA THR A 152 -17.45 6.95 7.13
C THR A 152 -16.54 6.18 6.18
N ALA A 153 -15.24 6.19 6.44
CA ALA A 153 -14.26 5.36 5.75
C ALA A 153 -13.97 4.09 6.56
N CYS A 154 -14.30 2.94 5.99
CA CYS A 154 -13.90 1.64 6.50
C CYS A 154 -12.57 1.23 5.83
N VAL A 155 -11.49 1.31 6.59
CA VAL A 155 -10.12 1.11 6.11
C VAL A 155 -9.55 -0.23 6.54
N SER A 156 -8.74 -0.82 5.66
CA SER A 156 -7.92 -1.99 5.89
C SER A 156 -6.63 -1.63 6.64
N SER A 157 -6.14 -2.53 7.48
CA SER A 157 -4.89 -2.44 8.23
C SER A 157 -3.83 -3.43 7.73
N GLN A 158 -4.21 -4.49 7.02
CA GLN A 158 -3.31 -5.54 6.51
C GLN A 158 -3.76 -6.03 5.14
N VAL A 159 -2.86 -6.70 4.41
CA VAL A 159 -3.25 -7.54 3.27
C VAL A 159 -3.58 -8.94 3.78
N GLY A 160 -4.87 -9.25 3.83
CA GLY A 160 -5.38 -10.46 4.47
C GLY A 160 -5.49 -10.30 6.00
N CYS A 161 -5.75 -11.38 6.72
CA CYS A 161 -5.86 -11.34 8.19
C CYS A 161 -5.37 -12.65 8.82
N PRO A 162 -4.45 -12.60 9.80
CA PRO A 162 -3.85 -13.81 10.38
C PRO A 162 -4.77 -14.52 11.37
N LEU A 163 -5.85 -13.89 11.84
CA LEU A 163 -6.75 -14.46 12.85
C LEU A 163 -7.62 -15.63 12.33
N ARG A 164 -7.82 -15.73 11.02
CA ARG A 164 -8.57 -16.83 10.37
C ARG A 164 -9.96 -17.08 10.97
N CYS A 165 -10.69 -16.03 11.34
CA CYS A 165 -12.07 -16.15 11.85
C CYS A 165 -12.94 -16.91 10.83
N SER A 166 -13.66 -17.94 11.28
CA SER A 166 -14.39 -18.89 10.42
C SER A 166 -15.47 -18.24 9.55
N PHE A 167 -16.04 -17.13 10.00
CA PHE A 167 -17.08 -16.37 9.31
C PHE A 167 -16.53 -15.27 8.39
N CYS A 168 -15.24 -14.93 8.48
CA CYS A 168 -14.65 -13.78 7.76
C CYS A 168 -13.97 -14.23 6.47
N ALA A 169 -14.36 -13.69 5.31
CA ALA A 169 -13.71 -14.03 4.04
C ALA A 169 -12.24 -13.62 4.01
N THR A 170 -11.87 -12.49 4.61
CA THR A 170 -10.47 -12.05 4.73
C THR A 170 -9.63 -13.06 5.51
N GLY A 171 -10.20 -13.65 6.58
CA GLY A 171 -9.54 -14.70 7.34
C GLY A 171 -9.32 -15.99 6.54
N LYS A 172 -10.23 -16.31 5.62
CA LYS A 172 -10.10 -17.46 4.70
C LYS A 172 -9.07 -17.21 3.59
N GLY A 173 -8.92 -15.97 3.15
CA GLY A 173 -7.96 -15.56 2.12
C GLY A 173 -6.48 -15.59 2.56
N GLY A 174 -6.21 -15.90 3.83
CA GLY A 174 -4.87 -15.94 4.40
C GLY A 174 -4.35 -14.56 4.81
N TYR A 175 -3.08 -14.52 5.21
CA TYR A 175 -2.37 -13.31 5.61
C TYR A 175 -1.10 -13.19 4.78
N SER A 176 -0.80 -11.98 4.30
CA SER A 176 0.46 -11.72 3.60
C SER A 176 1.36 -10.75 4.35
N ARG A 177 0.91 -9.54 4.69
CA ARG A 177 1.72 -8.52 5.37
C ARG A 177 0.86 -7.41 5.97
N ASN A 178 1.47 -6.67 6.89
CA ASN A 178 0.97 -5.39 7.37
C ASN A 178 1.00 -4.31 6.28
N LEU A 179 0.02 -3.40 6.33
CA LEU A 179 0.05 -2.18 5.53
C LEU A 179 0.98 -1.15 6.14
N ARG A 180 1.68 -0.42 5.28
CA ARG A 180 2.50 0.74 5.63
C ARG A 180 1.59 1.95 5.86
N VAL A 181 2.12 2.99 6.51
CA VAL A 181 1.35 4.19 6.87
C VAL A 181 0.68 4.84 5.65
N HIS A 182 1.44 5.02 4.56
CA HIS A 182 0.89 5.60 3.33
C HIS A 182 -0.26 4.77 2.75
N GLU A 183 -0.18 3.44 2.83
CA GLU A 183 -1.20 2.51 2.33
C GLU A 183 -2.50 2.57 3.14
N ILE A 184 -2.43 2.98 4.41
CA ILE A 184 -3.62 3.24 5.25
C ILE A 184 -4.20 4.62 4.94
N VAL A 185 -3.35 5.65 4.90
CA VAL A 185 -3.78 7.04 4.68
C VAL A 185 -4.39 7.21 3.28
N GLU A 186 -3.83 6.56 2.25
CA GLU A 186 -4.33 6.66 0.88
C GLU A 186 -5.76 6.17 0.72
N GLN A 187 -6.20 5.21 1.54
CA GLN A 187 -7.56 4.67 1.50
C GLN A 187 -8.59 5.77 1.82
N VAL A 188 -8.30 6.61 2.81
CA VAL A 188 -9.15 7.76 3.16
C VAL A 188 -9.13 8.78 2.04
N MET A 189 -7.95 9.11 1.50
CA MET A 189 -7.85 10.08 0.39
C MET A 189 -8.58 9.61 -0.87
N ALA A 190 -8.54 8.32 -1.17
CA ALA A 190 -9.25 7.73 -2.30
C ALA A 190 -10.77 7.85 -2.14
N ILE A 191 -11.28 7.61 -0.92
CA ILE A 191 -12.71 7.81 -0.61
C ILE A 191 -13.08 9.28 -0.77
N GLU A 192 -12.33 10.21 -0.17
CA GLU A 192 -12.66 11.63 -0.25
C GLU A 192 -12.61 12.19 -1.68
N GLU A 193 -11.68 11.68 -2.51
CA GLU A 193 -11.59 12.04 -3.92
C GLU A 193 -12.82 11.55 -4.71
N LEU A 194 -13.29 10.34 -4.43
CA LEU A 194 -14.42 9.74 -5.13
C LEU A 194 -15.76 10.37 -4.74
N PHE A 195 -15.98 10.59 -3.44
CA PHE A 195 -17.20 11.22 -2.92
C PHE A 195 -17.21 12.74 -3.08
N LYS A 196 -16.04 13.35 -3.40
CA LYS A 196 -15.85 14.81 -3.40
C LYS A 196 -16.30 15.47 -2.09
N HIS A 197 -16.24 14.72 -1.00
CA HIS A 197 -16.63 15.12 0.33
C HIS A 197 -15.57 14.65 1.32
N ARG A 198 -15.36 15.43 2.37
CA ARG A 198 -14.43 15.08 3.43
C ARG A 198 -14.96 13.89 4.25
N VAL A 199 -14.08 12.98 4.62
CA VAL A 199 -14.40 11.87 5.52
C VAL A 199 -14.48 12.41 6.94
N THR A 200 -15.59 12.13 7.62
CA THR A 200 -15.85 12.59 8.98
C THR A 200 -15.48 11.53 10.03
N ASN A 201 -15.54 10.25 9.65
CA ASN A 201 -15.30 9.11 10.53
C ASN A 201 -14.42 8.08 9.85
N VAL A 202 -13.47 7.51 10.58
CA VAL A 202 -12.62 6.42 10.09
C VAL A 202 -12.74 5.25 11.03
N VAL A 203 -13.02 4.07 10.49
CA VAL A 203 -13.12 2.81 11.24
C VAL A 203 -12.16 1.78 10.64
N PHE A 204 -11.43 1.08 11.50
CA PHE A 204 -10.48 0.04 11.09
C PHE A 204 -11.17 -1.33 11.06
N MET A 205 -12.17 -1.46 10.18
CA MET A 205 -13.00 -2.67 10.03
C MET A 205 -12.89 -3.30 8.64
N GLY A 206 -11.88 -2.90 7.86
CA GLY A 206 -11.58 -3.49 6.56
C GLY A 206 -10.84 -4.82 6.70
N MET A 207 -9.85 -5.03 5.83
CA MET A 207 -8.99 -6.20 5.88
C MET A 207 -7.92 -6.07 6.97
N GLY A 208 -7.81 -7.09 7.82
CA GLY A 208 -6.75 -7.22 8.82
C GLY A 208 -7.20 -7.00 10.27
N GLU A 209 -6.31 -7.36 11.19
CA GLU A 209 -6.44 -7.08 12.63
C GLU A 209 -5.59 -5.83 12.97
N PRO A 210 -6.20 -4.68 13.26
CA PRO A 210 -5.49 -3.43 13.51
C PRO A 210 -4.47 -3.53 14.65
N MET A 211 -4.76 -4.31 15.69
CA MET A 211 -3.86 -4.48 16.84
C MET A 211 -2.55 -5.19 16.46
N LEU A 212 -2.57 -6.04 15.43
CA LEU A 212 -1.36 -6.69 14.89
C LEU A 212 -0.58 -5.79 13.93
N ASN A 213 -1.08 -4.59 13.62
CA ASN A 213 -0.38 -3.54 12.89
C ASN A 213 -0.41 -2.18 13.62
N LEU A 214 -0.35 -2.21 14.95
CA LEU A 214 -0.59 -1.05 15.81
C LEU A 214 0.30 0.16 15.45
N LYS A 215 1.59 -0.07 15.17
CA LYS A 215 2.53 1.01 14.82
C LYS A 215 2.06 1.82 13.60
N SER A 216 1.71 1.15 12.50
CA SER A 216 1.30 1.85 11.27
C SER A 216 -0.11 2.43 11.40
N VAL A 217 -1.01 1.76 12.12
CA VAL A 217 -2.36 2.24 12.43
C VAL A 217 -2.30 3.55 13.23
N LEU A 218 -1.51 3.60 14.32
CA LEU A 218 -1.41 4.81 15.14
C LEU A 218 -0.69 5.96 14.42
N GLN A 219 0.30 5.66 13.58
CA GLN A 219 0.93 6.68 12.73
C GLN A 219 -0.05 7.25 11.70
N ALA A 220 -0.84 6.40 11.05
CA ALA A 220 -1.89 6.83 10.12
C ALA A 220 -2.96 7.67 10.83
N HIS A 221 -3.42 7.25 12.00
CA HIS A 221 -4.37 8.01 12.82
C HIS A 221 -3.84 9.42 13.14
N ARG A 222 -2.60 9.54 13.62
CA ARG A 222 -1.97 10.84 13.89
C ARG A 222 -1.88 11.72 12.63
N CYS A 223 -1.52 11.12 11.50
CA CYS A 223 -1.48 11.82 10.22
C CYS A 223 -2.86 12.37 9.85
N LEU A 224 -3.91 11.54 9.89
CA LEU A 224 -5.27 11.93 9.53
C LEU A 224 -5.80 13.06 10.43
N ASN A 225 -5.49 13.05 11.72
CA ASN A 225 -6.00 14.06 12.66
C ASN A 225 -5.25 15.38 12.60
N LYS A 226 -3.92 15.37 12.43
CA LYS A 226 -3.12 16.61 12.39
C LYS A 226 -3.27 17.36 11.09
N VAL A 227 -3.49 16.63 10.00
CA VAL A 227 -3.43 17.17 8.65
C VAL A 227 -4.81 17.65 8.17
N MET A 228 -5.90 17.13 8.74
CA MET A 228 -7.27 17.47 8.34
C MET A 228 -7.98 18.30 9.43
N PRO A 229 -8.05 19.64 9.31
CA PRO A 229 -8.81 20.48 10.24
C PRO A 229 -10.29 20.66 9.85
N PRO A 230 -11.26 20.80 10.79
CA PRO A 230 -11.26 20.29 12.16
C PRO A 230 -11.83 18.86 12.17
N TRP A 231 -11.16 17.94 12.84
CA TRP A 231 -11.62 16.56 13.07
C TRP A 231 -11.87 16.40 14.57
N ASN A 232 -13.03 15.83 14.95
CA ASN A 232 -13.39 15.61 16.36
C ASN A 232 -12.81 14.27 16.83
N PRO A 233 -11.98 14.24 17.89
CA PRO A 233 -11.41 13.00 18.46
C PRO A 233 -12.44 11.91 18.77
N SER A 234 -13.66 12.29 19.13
CA SER A 234 -14.75 11.37 19.50
C SER A 234 -15.24 10.48 18.33
N ASN A 235 -14.79 10.71 17.10
CA ASN A 235 -15.21 9.98 15.90
C ASN A 235 -14.36 8.75 15.58
N PHE A 236 -13.40 8.40 16.45
CA PHE A 236 -12.61 7.18 16.33
C PHE A 236 -13.35 5.99 16.94
N CYS A 237 -13.94 5.12 16.12
CA CYS A 237 -14.45 3.83 16.58
C CYS A 237 -13.45 2.74 16.20
N GLY A 238 -12.67 2.31 17.19
CA GLY A 238 -11.73 1.20 17.08
C GLY A 238 -11.54 0.54 18.44
N THR A 239 -11.43 -0.78 18.47
CA THR A 239 -11.21 -1.58 19.69
C THR A 239 -9.74 -1.43 20.10
N LEU A 240 -9.41 -0.42 20.90
CA LEU A 240 -8.08 -0.23 21.47
C LEU A 240 -8.07 -0.70 22.93
N ASP A 241 -8.29 -1.99 23.17
CA ASP A 241 -8.22 -2.58 24.51
C ASP A 241 -6.79 -2.97 24.91
N CYS A 242 -5.85 -2.01 24.86
CA CYS A 242 -4.50 -2.19 25.42
C CYS A 242 -3.88 -0.85 25.84
N GLU A 243 -4.37 -0.27 26.94
CA GLU A 243 -3.73 0.88 27.59
C GLU A 243 -2.24 0.61 27.88
N SER A 244 -1.87 -0.62 28.23
CA SER A 244 -0.47 -1.01 28.49
C SER A 244 0.43 -0.87 27.26
N CYS A 245 -0.01 -1.32 26.08
CA CYS A 245 0.78 -1.20 24.85
C CYS A 245 0.93 0.25 24.38
N LEU A 246 -0.05 1.11 24.65
CA LEU A 246 0.01 2.53 24.28
C LEU A 246 1.06 3.27 25.13
N ILE A 247 1.13 2.99 26.43
CA ILE A 247 2.11 3.58 27.35
C ILE A 247 3.54 3.16 26.99
N ASP A 248 3.77 1.87 26.70
CA ASP A 248 5.11 1.34 26.35
C ASP A 248 5.64 1.88 25.02
N LEU A 249 4.76 2.36 24.13
CA LEU A 249 5.12 3.02 22.87
C LEU A 249 5.29 4.55 23.00
N GLY A 250 5.24 5.10 24.22
CA GLY A 250 5.40 6.52 24.50
C GLY A 250 4.17 7.37 24.16
N TYR A 251 2.97 6.78 24.12
CA TYR A 251 1.71 7.51 23.91
C TYR A 251 1.13 7.92 25.27
N THR A 252 1.53 9.10 25.76
CA THR A 252 1.04 9.65 27.05
C THR A 252 -0.18 10.56 26.92
N ASP A 253 -0.58 10.92 25.70
CA ASP A 253 -1.55 11.98 25.40
C ASP A 253 -2.88 11.43 24.82
N TRP A 254 -3.24 10.20 25.19
CA TRP A 254 -4.50 9.57 24.80
C TRP A 254 -5.65 10.12 25.68
N PRO A 255 -6.80 10.55 25.11
CA PRO A 255 -7.91 11.03 25.92
C PRO A 255 -8.41 9.90 26.83
N LYS A 256 -8.22 10.09 28.14
CA LYS A 256 -8.54 9.10 29.18
C LYS A 256 -10.06 8.96 29.45
N ASN A 257 -10.90 9.78 28.82
CA ASN A 257 -12.34 9.88 29.09
C ASN A 257 -13.14 10.15 27.80
N ASP A 258 -13.03 9.31 26.77
CA ASP A 258 -14.01 9.30 25.68
C ASP A 258 -14.99 8.14 25.92
N ASP A 259 -16.11 8.44 26.60
CA ASP A 259 -17.24 7.52 26.87
C ASP A 259 -17.94 7.02 25.58
N ASN A 260 -17.49 7.46 24.39
CA ASN A 260 -17.97 7.04 23.08
C ASN A 260 -17.21 5.84 22.49
N ILE A 261 -16.24 5.27 23.21
CA ILE A 261 -15.60 4.00 22.83
C ILE A 261 -16.50 2.85 23.30
N HIS A 262 -17.55 2.56 22.53
CA HIS A 262 -18.29 1.31 22.72
C HIS A 262 -17.47 0.15 22.16
N CYS A 263 -16.87 -0.61 23.08
CA CYS A 263 -16.39 -1.96 22.83
C CYS A 263 -17.56 -2.79 22.27
N TRP A 264 -17.49 -3.18 20.99
CA TRP A 264 -18.38 -4.20 20.43
C TRP A 264 -17.95 -5.56 20.99
N ARG A 265 -18.20 -5.77 22.27
CA ARG A 265 -18.17 -7.10 22.88
C ARG A 265 -19.27 -7.88 22.17
N SER A 266 -18.89 -8.85 21.34
CA SER A 266 -19.82 -9.77 20.68
C SER A 266 -20.78 -10.37 21.71
N LYS A 267 -21.95 -9.75 21.86
CA LYS A 267 -23.14 -10.39 22.39
C LYS A 267 -23.90 -10.83 21.15
N HIS A 268 -23.94 -12.15 21.00
CA HIS A 268 -24.76 -12.94 20.08
C HIS A 268 -25.79 -12.18 19.25
N ASN A 269 -25.66 -12.26 17.92
CA ASN A 269 -26.74 -12.22 16.93
C ASN A 269 -26.08 -12.58 15.57
N GLN A 270 -26.33 -13.72 14.93
CA GLN A 270 -27.57 -14.09 14.24
C GLN A 270 -28.25 -12.85 13.60
N ASP A 271 -28.25 -12.86 12.28
CA ASP A 271 -29.00 -11.95 11.39
C ASP A 271 -28.43 -10.54 11.18
N VAL A 272 -27.39 -10.45 10.35
CA VAL A 272 -27.25 -9.39 9.32
C VAL A 272 -26.44 -9.94 8.15
N GLY A 273 -27.14 -10.29 7.07
CA GLY A 273 -26.56 -10.76 5.83
C GLY A 273 -25.87 -9.64 5.06
N PHE A 274 -24.57 -9.46 5.28
CA PHE A 274 -23.67 -8.86 4.30
C PHE A 274 -22.82 -9.97 3.70
N THR A 275 -23.28 -10.54 2.58
CA THR A 275 -22.45 -11.38 1.72
C THR A 275 -21.31 -10.51 1.17
N GLN A 276 -20.12 -10.68 1.74
CA GLN A 276 -18.86 -10.27 1.11
C GLN A 276 -18.83 -10.84 -0.32
N ALA A 277 -19.05 -9.98 -1.31
CA ALA A 277 -18.88 -10.34 -2.72
C ALA A 277 -17.42 -10.69 -2.97
N SER A 278 -17.14 -12.00 -2.93
CA SER A 278 -15.88 -12.59 -3.36
C SER A 278 -15.79 -12.46 -4.88
N VAL A 279 -14.84 -11.66 -5.38
CA VAL A 279 -14.49 -11.68 -6.80
C VAL A 279 -13.65 -12.93 -7.04
N TYR A 280 -14.31 -14.07 -7.31
CA TYR A 280 -13.67 -15.22 -7.93
C TYR A 280 -13.73 -15.01 -9.45
N LEU A 281 -12.59 -14.62 -10.03
CA LEU A 281 -12.31 -14.85 -11.46
C LEU A 281 -11.93 -16.33 -11.59
N GLY A 282 -12.84 -17.16 -12.11
CA GLY A 282 -12.56 -18.57 -12.35
C GLY A 282 -13.79 -19.35 -12.78
N SER A 283 -13.82 -19.71 -14.05
CA SER A 283 -14.75 -20.59 -14.75
C SER A 283 -15.29 -21.77 -13.92
N LYS A 284 -16.63 -21.92 -13.90
CA LYS A 284 -17.33 -23.12 -13.43
C LYS A 284 -16.88 -24.37 -14.21
N PRO A 285 -16.64 -25.51 -13.55
CA PRO A 285 -17.03 -26.80 -14.09
C PRO A 285 -18.41 -27.16 -13.54
N SER A 286 -19.33 -27.43 -14.47
CA SER A 286 -20.58 -28.13 -14.20
C SER A 286 -20.29 -29.54 -13.69
N CYS A 287 -20.96 -29.98 -12.63
CA CYS A 287 -21.34 -31.38 -12.46
C CYS A 287 -22.66 -31.47 -11.68
N SER A 288 -23.58 -32.20 -12.33
CA SER A 288 -24.67 -33.02 -11.79
C SER A 288 -24.30 -33.83 -10.56
#